data_AF-A0A351SSU5-F1
#
_entry.id   AF-A0A351SSU5-F1
#
_cell.length_a   1.000
_cell.length_b   1.000
_cell.length_c   1.000
_cell.angle_alpha   90.00
_cell.angle_beta   90.00
_cell.angle_gamma   90.00
#
_symmetry.space_group_name_H-M   'P 1'
#
loop_
_entity.id
_entity.type
_entity.pdbx_description
1 polymer ?
#
loop_
_entity_poly.entity_id
_entity_poly.type
_entity_poly.pdbx_seq_one_letter_code
_entity_poly.pdbx_strand_id
1 'polypeptide(L)' 'AGYSCGFFWEFWNYWAYTKWIYTVPVPPMARIFEMPILGFLGFGPFGLETFAFWTLVWGKRK' A
#
# COMPACT_ATOMS: atom_id res chain seq x y z
N ALA A 1 -3.35 -10.40 0.38
CA ALA A 1 -1.98 -10.05 0.82
C ALA A 1 -1.73 -8.53 0.76
N GLY A 2 -1.88 -7.89 -0.42
CA GLY A 2 -1.62 -6.45 -0.59
C GLY A 2 -2.37 -5.53 0.38
N TYR A 3 -3.70 -5.61 0.45
CA TYR A 3 -4.50 -4.77 1.35
C TYR A 3 -4.23 -4.99 2.85
N SER A 4 -3.91 -6.23 3.25
CA SER A 4 -3.52 -6.52 4.63
C SER A 4 -2.21 -5.81 4.98
N CYS A 5 -1.25 -5.76 4.04
CA CYS A 5 -0.02 -4.98 4.20
C CYS A 5 -0.30 -3.49 4.33
N GLY A 6 -1.18 -2.92 3.49
CA GLY A 6 -1.61 -1.53 3.61
C GLY A 6 -2.28 -1.21 4.95
N PHE A 7 -3.08 -2.14 5.49
CA PHE A 7 -3.71 -1.98 6.80
C PHE A 7 -2.69 -1.95 7.95
N PHE A 8 -1.75 -2.90 7.97
CA PHE A 8 -0.69 -2.91 8.99
C PHE A 8 0.26 -1.73 8.85
N TRP A 9 0.52 -1.27 7.62
CA TRP A 9 1.30 -0.07 7.35
C TRP A 9 0.68 1.16 8.01
N GLU A 10 -0.61 1.42 7.78
CA GLU A 10 -1.31 2.54 8.41
C GLU A 10 -1.43 2.39 9.92
N PHE A 11 -1.73 1.18 10.40
CA PHE A 11 -1.80 0.89 11.83
C PHE A 11 -0.49 1.22 12.55
N TRP A 12 0.66 0.85 11.98
CA TRP A 12 1.96 1.13 12.58
C TRP A 12 2.38 2.59 12.38
N ASN A 13 2.06 3.18 11.24
CA ASN A 13 2.38 4.59 10.94
C ASN A 13 1.62 5.55 11.87
N TYR A 14 0.40 5.20 12.30
CA TYR A 14 -0.37 6.01 13.24
C TYR A 14 0.30 6.15 14.62
N TRP A 15 0.98 5.10 15.10
CA TRP A 15 1.66 5.09 16.40
C TRP A 15 3.13 5.54 16.35
N ALA A 16 3.70 5.69 15.15
CA ALA A 16 5.10 6.05 14.98
C ALA A 16 5.35 7.53 15.28
N TYR A 17 6.45 7.82 16.01
CA TYR A 17 6.89 9.19 16.27
C TYR A 17 7.27 9.92 14.96
N THR A 18 7.91 9.21 14.02
CA THR A 18 8.24 9.70 12.68
C THR A 18 7.27 9.10 11.67
N LYS A 19 6.02 9.58 11.69
CA LYS A 19 4.97 9.12 10.77
C LYS A 19 5.12 9.72 9.37
N TRP A 20 4.72 8.95 8.37
CA TRP A 20 4.60 9.41 7.00
C TRP A 20 3.35 10.28 6.84
N ILE A 21 3.56 11.55 6.53
CA ILE A 21 2.50 12.53 6.28
C ILE A 21 2.30 12.63 4.77
N TYR A 22 1.11 12.26 4.30
CA TYR A 22 0.78 12.28 2.87
C TYR A 22 0.23 13.65 2.46
N THR A 23 1.09 14.53 1.96
CA THR A 23 0.68 15.80 1.36
C THR A 23 0.34 15.60 -0.12
N VAL A 24 -0.94 15.45 -0.43
CA VAL A 24 -1.41 15.28 -1.82
C VAL A 24 -2.11 16.57 -2.28
N PRO A 25 -1.80 17.10 -3.48
CA PRO A 25 -2.43 18.32 -4.01
C PRO A 25 -3.87 18.11 -4.54
N VAL A 26 -4.53 17.02 -4.16
CA VAL A 26 -5.85 16.61 -4.65
C VAL A 26 -6.90 16.96 -3.58
N PRO A 27 -8.10 17.46 -3.94
CA PRO A 27 -9.17 17.82 -3.00
C PRO A 27 -9.48 16.69 -2.00
N PRO A 28 -10.08 17.01 -0.84
CA PRO A 28 -10.18 16.12 0.32
C PRO A 28 -11.08 14.91 0.00
N MET A 29 -10.53 13.93 -0.70
CA MET A 29 -11.09 12.60 -0.85
C MET A 29 -11.09 11.94 0.52
N ALA A 30 -12.03 11.03 0.75
CA ALA A 30 -12.10 10.28 1.98
C ALA A 30 -10.72 9.69 2.30
N ARG A 31 -10.28 9.92 3.54
CA ARG A 31 -9.00 9.47 4.08
C ARG A 31 -9.31 8.30 5.01
N ILE A 32 -8.58 7.21 4.86
CA ILE A 32 -8.54 6.16 5.86
C ILE A 32 -7.38 6.59 6.76
N PHE A 33 -7.68 6.90 8.03
CA PHE A 33 -6.73 7.53 8.96
C PHE A 33 -6.02 8.78 8.37
N GLU A 34 -4.70 8.70 8.17
CA GLU A 34 -3.86 9.79 7.64
C GLU A 34 -3.53 9.60 6.15
N MET A 35 -3.89 8.47 5.55
CA MET A 35 -3.56 8.14 4.17
C MET A 35 -4.74 8.36 3.21
N PRO A 36 -4.49 8.83 1.97
CA PRO A 36 -5.53 8.93 0.95
C PRO A 36 -6.02 7.53 0.54
N ILE A 37 -7.33 7.35 0.35
CA ILE A 37 -7.90 6.07 -0.13
C ILE A 37 -7.25 5.61 -1.44
N LEU A 38 -6.89 6.53 -2.33
CA LEU A 38 -6.20 6.20 -3.57
C LEU A 38 -4.87 5.48 -3.31
N GLY A 39 -4.13 5.91 -2.28
CA GLY A 39 -2.90 5.26 -1.84
C GLY A 39 -3.17 3.87 -1.28
N PHE A 40 -4.23 3.73 -0.46
CA PHE A 40 -4.63 2.43 0.07
C PHE A 40 -5.06 1.44 -1.03
N LEU A 41 -5.83 1.91 -2.02
CA LEU A 41 -6.28 1.11 -3.14
C LEU A 41 -5.12 0.60 -4.00
N GLY A 42 -4.00 1.33 -4.05
CA GLY A 42 -2.77 0.91 -4.73
C GLY A 42 -2.11 -0.34 -4.16
N PHE A 43 -2.32 -0.68 -2.88
CA PHE A 43 -1.75 -1.89 -2.28
C PHE A 43 -2.33 -3.18 -2.88
N GLY A 44 -3.57 -3.14 -3.36
CA GLY A 44 -4.21 -4.25 -4.06
C GLY A 44 -3.46 -4.67 -5.32
N PRO A 45 -3.42 -3.82 -6.37
CA PRO A 45 -2.71 -4.11 -7.61
C PRO A 45 -1.22 -4.32 -7.37
N PHE A 46 -0.58 -3.59 -6.45
CA PHE A 46 0.82 -3.83 -6.09
C PHE A 46 1.08 -5.27 -5.59
N GLY A 47 0.15 -5.84 -4.82
CA GLY A 47 0.21 -7.24 -4.40
C GLY A 47 0.11 -8.24 -5.58
N LEU A 48 -0.63 -7.89 -6.63
CA LEU A 48 -0.72 -8.69 -7.85
C LEU A 48 0.52 -8.52 -8.73
N GLU A 49 1.07 -7.31 -8.83
CA GLU A 49 2.31 -7.03 -9.57
C GLU A 49 3.50 -7.74 -8.96
N THR A 50 3.63 -7.74 -7.63
CA THR A 50 4.68 -8.49 -6.93
C THR A 50 4.56 -9.99 -7.14
N PHE A 51 3.32 -10.53 -7.17
CA PHE A 51 3.09 -11.92 -7.55
C PHE A 51 3.49 -12.16 -9.01
N ALA A 52 3.02 -11.36 -9.95
CA ALA A 52 3.35 -11.49 -11.37
C ALA A 52 4.86 -11.41 -11.63
N PHE A 53 5.55 -10.49 -10.95
CA PHE A 53 7.01 -10.36 -10.99
C PHE A 53 7.70 -11.61 -10.42
N TRP A 54 7.23 -12.13 -9.29
CA TRP A 54 7.74 -13.39 -8.74
C TRP A 54 7.59 -14.54 -9.73
N THR A 55 6.41 -14.70 -10.35
CA THR A 55 6.18 -15.72 -11.38
C THR A 55 7.04 -15.50 -12.62
N LEU A 56 7.30 -14.25 -13.00
CA LEU A 56 8.17 -13.92 -14.12
C LEU A 56 9.63 -14.30 -13.86
N VAL A 57 10.17 -13.95 -12.69
CA VAL A 57 11.58 -14.15 -12.34
C VAL A 57 11.88 -15.59 -11.93
N TRP A 58 10.95 -16.24 -11.21
CA TRP A 58 11.18 -17.54 -10.58
C TRP A 58 10.27 -18.67 -11.10
N GLY A 59 9.17 -18.35 -11.77
CA GLY A 59 8.21 -19.35 -12.27
C GLY A 59 8.72 -20.22 -13.42
N LYS A 60 9.97 -20.05 -13.87
CA LYS A 60 10.65 -20.91 -14.85
C LYS A 60 11.74 -21.81 -14.27
N ARG A 61 11.82 -22.00 -12.96
CA ARG A 61 12.61 -23.13 -12.43
C ARG A 61 11.80 -24.41 -12.58
N LYS A 62 12.24 -25.25 -13.51
CA LYS A 62 11.85 -26.66 -13.62
C LYS A 62 12.00 -27.37 -12.29
#